data_AF-A0A2S2N6F0-F1
#
_entry.id   AF-A0A2S2N6F0-F1
#
_cell.length_a   1.000
_cell.length_b   1.000
_cell.length_c   1.000
_cell.angle_alpha   90.00
_cell.angle_beta   90.00
_cell.angle_gamma   90.00
#
_symmetry.space_group_name_H-M   'P 1'
#
loop_
_entity.id
_entity.type
_entity.pdbx_description
1 polymer ?
#
loop_
_entity_poly.entity_id
_entity_poly.type
_entity_poly.pdbx_seq_one_letter_code
_entity_poly.pdbx_strand_id
1 'polypeptide(L)'
;QSEKKSFLGFVAPTILVLRRLLIQSSTEVKYCKPQSIAIISGLEKRFHFIFDLTTPKSKDFIIASISNPKFKLNWIPVRYKDMCSKLFMDECKMFVLNKSNCVSINIDDGESDESDNDFYSSFNKPNLATYSTTSDISDALDSSESRHL
;
A
#
# COMPACT_ATOMS: atom_id res chain seq x y z
N GLN A 1 1.14 16.18 15.92
CA GLN A 1 0.58 16.35 14.56
C GLN A 1 0.91 17.77 14.14
N SER A 2 1.81 17.95 13.17
CA SER A 2 2.17 19.30 12.70
C SER A 2 1.11 19.76 11.71
N GLU A 3 0.39 20.82 12.06
CA GLU A 3 -0.73 21.38 11.26
C GLU A 3 -0.27 21.83 9.86
N LYS A 4 1.03 22.09 9.69
CA LYS A 4 1.64 22.55 8.42
C LYS A 4 1.97 21.43 7.43
N LYS A 5 1.90 20.15 7.83
CA LYS A 5 2.24 18.99 6.96
C LYS A 5 1.18 17.88 6.98
N SER A 6 -0.02 18.15 7.50
CA SER A 6 -1.10 17.16 7.61
C SER A 6 -1.98 17.18 6.36
N PHE A 7 -1.67 16.31 5.39
CA PHE A 7 -2.43 16.23 4.14
C PHE A 7 -3.25 14.94 4.05
N LEU A 8 -4.51 15.08 3.63
CA LEU A 8 -5.43 13.95 3.44
C LEU A 8 -4.86 12.88 2.48
N GLY A 9 -4.06 13.31 1.50
CA GLY A 9 -3.43 12.43 0.52
C GLY A 9 -2.38 11.45 1.06
N PHE A 10 -1.98 11.58 2.32
CA PHE A 10 -1.10 10.62 2.99
C PHE A 10 -1.88 9.57 3.80
N VAL A 11 -3.16 9.81 4.11
CA VAL A 11 -3.91 8.95 5.04
C VAL A 11 -4.12 7.55 4.47
N ALA A 12 -4.66 7.42 3.27
CA ALA A 12 -4.92 6.09 2.69
C ALA A 12 -3.62 5.29 2.46
N PRO A 13 -2.56 5.86 1.86
CA PRO A 13 -1.28 5.19 1.73
C PRO A 13 -0.71 4.76 3.10
N THR A 14 -0.70 5.66 4.09
CA THR A 14 -0.13 5.37 5.41
C THR A 14 -0.84 4.22 6.11
N ILE A 15 -2.18 4.22 6.11
CA ILE A 15 -2.98 3.19 6.77
C ILE A 15 -2.76 1.81 6.12
N LEU A 16 -2.60 1.76 4.79
CA LEU A 16 -2.34 0.50 4.08
C LEU A 16 -0.93 -0.04 4.33
N VAL A 17 0.09 0.82 4.30
CA VAL A 17 1.47 0.42 4.67
C VAL A 17 1.49 -0.06 6.12
N LEU A 18 0.89 0.68 7.04
CA LEU A 18 0.88 0.36 8.45
C LEU A 18 0.26 -1.02 8.71
N ARG A 19 -0.89 -1.32 8.09
CA ARG A 19 -1.51 -2.64 8.19
C ARG A 19 -0.58 -3.74 7.68
N ARG A 20 0.08 -3.53 6.54
CA ARG A 20 1.03 -4.51 5.98
C ARG A 20 2.21 -4.73 6.92
N LEU A 21 2.82 -3.67 7.44
CA LEU A 21 3.96 -3.76 8.37
C LEU A 21 3.57 -4.48 9.66
N LEU A 22 2.37 -4.22 10.20
CA LEU A 22 1.86 -4.91 11.39
C LEU A 22 1.60 -6.39 11.14
N ILE A 23 1.10 -6.75 9.95
CA ILE A 23 0.92 -8.16 9.57
C ILE A 23 2.28 -8.85 9.51
N GLN A 24 3.25 -8.25 8.81
CA GLN A 24 4.59 -8.80 8.69
C GLN A 24 5.26 -8.95 10.06
N SER A 25 5.27 -7.89 10.88
CA SER A 25 5.88 -7.94 12.21
C SER A 25 5.22 -8.97 13.13
N SER A 26 3.90 -9.19 13.01
CA SER A 26 3.18 -10.20 13.79
C SER A 26 3.62 -11.64 13.50
N THR A 27 4.28 -11.89 12.37
CA THR A 27 4.86 -13.20 12.02
C THR A 27 6.28 -13.37 12.56
N GLU A 28 7.00 -12.26 12.76
CA GLU A 28 8.41 -12.24 13.19
C GLU A 28 8.55 -12.17 14.73
N VAL A 29 7.58 -11.56 15.43
CA VAL A 29 7.66 -11.31 16.88
C VAL A 29 6.87 -12.34 17.70
N LYS A 30 7.56 -13.02 18.63
CA LYS A 30 6.95 -14.05 19.50
C LYS A 30 6.01 -13.48 20.57
N TYR A 31 6.31 -12.29 21.11
CA TYR A 31 5.62 -11.75 22.29
C TYR A 31 4.61 -10.63 21.96
N CYS A 32 4.91 -9.75 21.00
CA CYS A 32 4.06 -8.58 20.68
C CYS A 32 2.96 -8.86 19.65
N LYS A 33 2.71 -10.13 19.33
CA LYS A 33 1.69 -10.54 18.37
C LYS A 33 0.27 -10.07 18.76
N PRO A 34 -0.19 -10.21 20.02
CA PRO A 34 -1.52 -9.74 20.42
C PRO A 34 -1.70 -8.23 20.23
N GLN A 35 -0.64 -7.44 20.48
CA GLN A 35 -0.66 -5.99 20.29
C GLN A 35 -0.80 -5.63 18.81
N SER A 36 -0.04 -6.30 17.93
CA SER A 36 -0.14 -6.08 16.48
C SER A 36 -1.54 -6.39 15.96
N ILE A 37 -2.13 -7.51 16.40
CA ILE A 37 -3.50 -7.91 16.05
C ILE A 37 -4.52 -6.88 16.55
N ALA A 38 -4.38 -6.39 17.79
CA ALA A 38 -5.27 -5.38 18.35
C ALA A 38 -5.23 -4.06 17.56
N ILE A 39 -4.02 -3.63 17.14
CA ILE A 39 -3.86 -2.43 16.31
C ILE A 39 -4.49 -2.64 14.94
N ILE A 40 -4.24 -3.78 14.28
CA ILE A 40 -4.85 -4.12 12.98
C ILE A 40 -6.37 -4.06 13.07
N SER A 41 -6.96 -4.71 14.09
CA SER A 41 -8.41 -4.70 14.31
C SER A 41 -8.95 -3.27 14.53
N GLY A 42 -8.23 -2.45 15.30
CA GLY A 42 -8.58 -1.05 15.50
C GLY A 42 -8.54 -0.23 14.20
N LEU A 43 -7.55 -0.46 13.34
CA LEU A 43 -7.45 0.17 12.02
C LEU A 43 -8.61 -0.25 11.12
N GLU A 44 -8.87 -1.55 11.00
CA GLU A 44 -9.95 -2.09 10.18
C GLU A 44 -11.32 -1.57 10.59
N LYS A 45 -11.56 -1.44 11.91
CA LYS A 45 -12.82 -0.89 12.44
C LYS A 45 -12.97 0.61 12.16
N ARG A 46 -11.92 1.41 12.39
CA ARG A 46 -11.99 2.88 12.26
C ARG A 46 -11.91 3.36 10.81
N PHE A 47 -11.16 2.63 9.98
CA PHE A 47 -10.83 3.01 8.60
C PHE A 47 -11.31 1.97 7.59
N HIS A 48 -12.45 1.32 7.84
CA HIS A 48 -13.00 0.30 6.94
C HIS A 48 -13.08 0.78 5.47
N PHE A 49 -13.42 2.06 5.26
CA PHE A 49 -13.48 2.73 3.96
C PHE A 49 -12.12 2.88 3.25
N ILE A 50 -10.99 2.75 3.95
CA ILE A 50 -9.66 2.71 3.31
C ILE A 50 -9.36 1.30 2.79
N PHE A 51 -9.94 0.27 3.41
CA PHE A 51 -9.74 -1.12 2.99
C PHE A 51 -10.74 -1.57 1.92
N ASP A 52 -11.91 -0.94 1.88
CA ASP A 52 -12.90 -1.03 0.81
C ASP A 52 -13.06 0.32 0.10
N LEU A 53 -12.39 0.45 -1.06
CA LEU A 53 -12.37 1.68 -1.84
C LEU A 53 -13.64 1.93 -2.65
N THR A 54 -14.64 1.05 -2.56
CA THR A 54 -15.93 1.23 -3.23
C THR A 54 -16.87 2.13 -2.44
N THR A 55 -16.59 2.39 -1.16
CA THR A 55 -17.49 3.19 -0.33
C THR A 55 -17.42 4.67 -0.72
N PRO A 56 -18.55 5.41 -0.66
CA PRO A 56 -18.56 6.83 -0.99
C PRO A 56 -17.57 7.65 -0.14
N LYS A 57 -17.39 7.27 1.13
CA LYS A 57 -16.47 7.92 2.07
C LYS A 57 -15.00 7.79 1.64
N SER A 58 -14.66 6.79 0.84
CA SER A 58 -13.30 6.58 0.33
C SER A 58 -12.91 7.61 -0.72
N LYS A 59 -13.88 8.24 -1.39
CA LYS A 59 -13.66 9.13 -2.55
C LYS A 59 -12.64 10.22 -2.26
N ASP A 60 -12.82 10.98 -1.19
CA ASP A 60 -11.95 12.13 -0.88
C ASP A 60 -10.51 11.69 -0.59
N PHE A 61 -10.35 10.56 0.09
CA PHE A 61 -9.04 9.96 0.34
C PHE A 61 -8.38 9.48 -0.95
N ILE A 62 -9.15 8.87 -1.86
CA ILE A 62 -8.66 8.42 -3.16
C ILE A 62 -8.17 9.61 -3.99
N ILE A 63 -9.02 10.63 -4.16
CA ILE A 63 -8.69 11.83 -4.94
C ILE A 63 -7.46 12.53 -4.35
N ALA A 64 -7.44 12.78 -3.04
CA ALA A 64 -6.32 13.45 -2.39
C ALA A 64 -5.01 12.65 -2.53
N SER A 65 -5.06 11.31 -2.40
CA SER A 65 -3.85 10.48 -2.46
C SER A 65 -3.32 10.32 -3.88
N ILE A 66 -4.20 10.18 -4.88
CA ILE A 66 -3.81 10.12 -6.30
C ILE A 66 -3.23 11.47 -6.76
N SER A 67 -3.78 12.58 -6.26
CA SER A 67 -3.29 13.93 -6.58
C SER A 67 -1.86 14.19 -6.08
N ASN A 68 -1.35 13.37 -5.16
CA ASN A 68 0.01 13.47 -4.66
C ASN A 68 0.99 12.71 -5.59
N PRO A 69 1.99 13.39 -6.19
CA PRO A 69 2.96 12.77 -7.09
C PRO A 69 3.74 11.60 -6.49
N LYS A 70 3.92 11.57 -5.15
CA LYS A 70 4.63 10.50 -4.44
C LYS A 70 3.89 9.16 -4.52
N PHE A 71 2.56 9.18 -4.53
CA PHE A 71 1.74 7.97 -4.43
C PHE A 71 1.08 7.58 -5.74
N LYS A 72 0.47 8.54 -6.45
CA LYS A 72 -0.29 8.31 -7.69
C LYS A 72 -1.24 7.10 -7.52
N LEU A 73 -1.07 6.06 -8.34
CA LEU A 73 -1.85 4.82 -8.27
C LEU A 73 -1.09 3.64 -7.61
N ASN A 74 0.15 3.83 -7.14
CA ASN A 74 0.99 2.72 -6.68
C ASN A 74 0.54 2.13 -5.34
N TRP A 75 -0.13 2.93 -4.52
CA TRP A 75 -0.67 2.49 -3.24
C TRP A 75 -1.97 1.69 -3.34
N ILE A 76 -2.62 1.73 -4.52
CA ILE A 76 -3.95 1.17 -4.74
C ILE A 76 -3.84 -0.33 -5.06
N PRO A 77 -4.60 -1.21 -4.39
CA PRO A 77 -4.69 -2.61 -4.76
C PRO A 77 -5.11 -2.78 -6.22
N VAL A 78 -4.48 -3.71 -6.94
CA VAL A 78 -4.68 -3.92 -8.40
C VAL A 78 -6.17 -3.99 -8.76
N ARG A 79 -6.98 -4.69 -7.97
CA ARG A 79 -8.44 -4.85 -8.16
C ARG A 79 -9.23 -3.53 -8.20
N TYR A 80 -8.70 -2.45 -7.65
CA TYR A 80 -9.35 -1.14 -7.59
C TYR A 80 -8.69 -0.10 -8.51
N LYS A 81 -7.55 -0.43 -9.14
CA LYS A 81 -6.71 0.55 -9.83
C LYS A 81 -7.45 1.27 -10.95
N ASP A 82 -8.16 0.54 -11.80
CA ASP A 82 -8.92 1.10 -12.93
C ASP A 82 -10.10 1.95 -12.46
N MET A 83 -10.81 1.48 -11.45
CA MET A 83 -11.95 2.19 -10.85
C MET A 83 -11.52 3.52 -10.23
N CYS A 84 -10.45 3.50 -9.42
CA CYS A 84 -9.92 4.72 -8.80
C CYS A 84 -9.31 5.68 -9.83
N SER A 85 -8.66 5.16 -10.88
CA SER A 85 -8.14 5.98 -11.97
C SER A 85 -9.27 6.68 -12.74
N LYS A 86 -10.35 5.96 -13.07
CA LYS A 86 -11.53 6.53 -13.71
C LYS A 86 -12.19 7.58 -12.82
N LEU A 87 -12.40 7.28 -11.54
CA LEU A 87 -12.98 8.18 -10.55
C LEU A 87 -12.19 9.50 -10.47
N PHE A 88 -10.85 9.42 -10.47
CA PHE A 88 -10.01 10.61 -10.48
C PHE A 88 -10.16 11.44 -11.76
N MET A 89 -10.12 10.79 -12.92
CA MET A 89 -10.26 11.48 -14.21
C MET A 89 -11.62 12.15 -14.38
N ASP A 90 -12.69 11.50 -13.92
CA ASP A 90 -14.03 12.06 -13.97
C ASP A 90 -14.15 13.29 -13.07
N GLU A 91 -13.54 13.26 -11.88
CA GLU A 91 -13.46 14.44 -11.00
C GLU A 91 -12.66 15.59 -11.63
N CYS A 92 -11.53 15.29 -12.29
CA CYS A 92 -10.75 16.30 -13.01
C CYS A 92 -11.56 16.94 -14.16
N LYS A 93 -12.32 16.15 -14.93
CA LYS A 93 -13.19 16.68 -15.99
C LYS A 93 -14.25 17.62 -15.40
N MET A 94 -14.89 17.21 -14.31
CA MET A 94 -15.87 18.06 -13.61
C MET A 94 -15.23 19.36 -13.10
N PHE A 95 -14.03 19.28 -12.55
CA PHE A 95 -13.28 20.46 -12.12
C PHE A 95 -12.97 21.40 -13.27
N VAL A 96 -12.53 20.88 -14.42
CA VAL A 96 -12.23 21.68 -15.63
C VAL A 96 -13.50 22.32 -16.20
N LEU A 97 -14.61 21.59 -16.25
CA LEU A 97 -15.91 22.12 -16.71
C LEU A 97 -16.43 23.24 -15.80
N ASN A 98 -16.18 23.13 -14.50
CA ASN A 98 -16.59 24.14 -13.51
C ASN A 98 -15.58 25.30 -13.35
N LYS A 99 -14.47 25.29 -14.10
CA LYS A 99 -13.34 26.24 -13.95
C LYS A 99 -13.64 27.67 -14.38
N SER A 100 -14.85 28.00 -14.83
CA SER A 100 -15.25 29.37 -15.16
C SER A 100 -15.11 30.38 -14.00
N ASN A 101 -14.79 29.98 -12.76
CA ASN A 101 -14.72 30.86 -11.58
C ASN A 101 -13.51 30.69 -10.60
N CYS A 102 -12.39 30.02 -10.92
CA CYS A 102 -11.33 29.82 -9.90
C CYS A 102 -10.14 30.80 -9.97
N VAL A 103 -9.85 31.45 -8.84
CA VAL A 103 -8.66 32.29 -8.56
C VAL A 103 -7.41 31.41 -8.44
N SER A 104 -6.30 31.86 -9.02
CA SER A 104 -4.97 31.25 -8.89
C SER A 104 -4.46 31.38 -7.46
N ILE A 105 -4.33 30.25 -6.76
CA ILE A 105 -3.68 30.18 -5.44
C ILE A 105 -2.18 29.93 -5.67
N ASN A 106 -1.35 30.87 -5.25
CA ASN A 106 0.10 30.66 -5.17
C ASN A 106 0.37 29.68 -4.03
N ILE A 107 0.84 28.48 -4.37
CA ILE A 107 1.24 27.46 -3.41
C ILE A 107 2.72 27.70 -3.12
N ASP A 108 3.03 28.02 -1.87
CA ASP A 108 4.40 28.06 -1.35
C ASP A 108 4.96 26.64 -1.33
N ASP A 109 6.08 26.43 -2.02
CA ASP A 109 6.73 25.13 -2.16
C ASP A 109 7.48 24.80 -0.87
N GLY A 110 6.77 24.20 0.08
CA GLY A 110 7.34 23.77 1.35
C GLY A 110 8.36 22.66 1.15
N GLU A 111 9.55 22.82 1.75
CA GLU A 111 10.68 21.87 1.69
C GLU A 111 10.24 20.40 1.81
N SER A 112 10.54 19.63 0.76
CA SER A 112 10.29 18.18 0.69
C SER A 112 11.26 17.44 1.61
N ASP A 113 10.73 16.96 2.73
CA ASP A 113 11.45 16.12 3.69
C ASP A 113 11.60 14.69 3.11
N GLU A 114 12.81 14.33 2.65
CA GLU A 114 13.09 13.04 2.00
C GLU A 114 13.07 11.82 2.96
N SER A 115 13.02 12.06 4.27
CA SER A 115 13.12 11.02 5.32
C SER A 115 12.08 9.90 5.21
N ASP A 116 10.91 10.15 4.61
CA ASP A 116 9.80 9.19 4.61
C ASP A 116 9.84 8.16 3.46
N ASN A 117 10.86 8.18 2.60
CA ASN A 117 10.89 7.32 1.41
C ASN A 117 10.95 5.82 1.74
N ASP A 118 11.64 5.44 2.80
CA ASP A 118 11.77 4.02 3.21
C ASP A 118 10.42 3.42 3.62
N PHE A 119 9.59 4.21 4.32
CA PHE A 119 8.29 3.77 4.80
C PHE A 119 7.34 3.38 3.64
N TYR A 120 7.34 4.16 2.56
CA TYR A 120 6.45 3.93 1.42
C TYR A 120 7.02 3.01 0.33
N SER A 121 8.30 2.64 0.42
CA SER A 121 8.99 1.76 -0.55
C SER A 121 8.26 0.43 -0.78
N SER A 122 7.48 -0.04 0.21
CA SER A 122 6.72 -1.28 0.11
C SER A 122 5.67 -1.30 -1.01
N PHE A 123 5.19 -0.14 -1.47
CA PHE A 123 4.25 -0.08 -2.60
C PHE A 123 4.88 -0.48 -3.94
N ASN A 124 6.19 -0.28 -4.07
CA ASN A 124 6.91 -0.54 -5.32
C ASN A 124 7.45 -1.98 -5.40
N LYS A 125 7.35 -2.77 -4.32
CA LYS A 125 7.79 -4.16 -4.30
C LYS A 125 6.66 -5.07 -4.80
N PRO A 126 6.80 -5.78 -5.93
CA PRO A 126 5.88 -6.86 -6.27
C PRO A 126 5.96 -7.92 -5.17
N ASN A 127 4.81 -8.50 -4.78
CA ASN A 127 4.74 -9.62 -3.85
C ASN A 127 5.60 -10.78 -4.42
N LEU A 128 6.83 -10.95 -3.92
CA LEU A 128 7.62 -12.15 -4.19
C LEU A 128 7.15 -13.22 -3.22
N ALA A 129 5.95 -13.75 -3.46
CA ALA A 129 5.53 -15.01 -2.87
C ALA A 129 6.29 -16.14 -3.58
N THR A 130 7.34 -16.62 -2.91
CA THR A 130 7.84 -18.00 -2.90
C THR A 130 7.70 -18.83 -4.18
N TYR A 131 8.76 -18.86 -4.99
CA TYR A 131 9.16 -20.08 -5.70
C TYR A 131 10.58 -20.42 -5.26
N SER A 132 10.71 -21.06 -4.10
CA SER A 132 11.88 -21.90 -3.86
C SER A 132 11.59 -23.22 -4.57
N THR A 133 12.00 -23.32 -5.83
CA THR A 133 12.08 -24.60 -6.51
C THR A 133 13.17 -25.40 -5.83
N THR A 134 12.75 -26.32 -4.96
CA THR A 134 13.60 -27.38 -4.45
C THR A 134 13.83 -28.38 -5.59
N SER A 135 14.97 -28.27 -6.25
CA SER A 135 15.57 -29.36 -7.02
C SER A 135 17.03 -29.40 -6.61
N ASP A 136 17.38 -30.36 -5.75
CA ASP A 136 18.70 -30.98 -5.64
C ASP A 136 18.79 -31.77 -4.32
N ILE A 137 17.97 -32.82 -4.16
CA ILE A 137 18.30 -33.97 -3.30
C ILE A 137 17.64 -35.21 -3.89
N SER A 138 18.36 -35.92 -4.75
CA SER A 138 18.24 -37.37 -4.91
C SER A 138 19.50 -37.87 -5.60
N ASP A 139 20.47 -38.33 -4.82
CA ASP A 139 21.42 -39.39 -5.21
C ASP A 139 22.28 -39.75 -4.00
N ALA A 140 21.74 -40.62 -3.13
CA ALA A 140 22.53 -41.46 -2.24
C ALA A 140 21.67 -42.64 -1.76
N LEU A 141 22.26 -43.84 -1.87
CA LEU A 141 21.80 -45.18 -1.43
C LEU A 141 20.84 -45.86 -2.42
N ASP A 142 20.95 -47.13 -2.79
CA ASP A 142 21.89 -48.23 -2.51
C ASP A 142 21.41 -49.35 -3.45
N SER A 143 22.29 -49.97 -4.24
CA SER A 143 22.02 -51.29 -4.80
C SER A 143 23.31 -52.06 -4.92
N SER A 144 23.67 -52.64 -3.80
CA SER A 144 24.57 -53.76 -3.66
C SER A 144 23.97 -55.01 -4.32
N GLU A 145 24.20 -55.23 -5.62
CA GLU A 145 24.03 -56.57 -6.21
C GLU A 145 24.93 -56.76 -7.45
N SER A 146 26.03 -57.51 -7.28
CA SER A 146 26.74 -58.15 -8.40
C SER A 146 27.48 -59.38 -7.87
N ARG A 147 26.92 -60.55 -8.20
CA ARG A 147 27.59 -61.86 -8.16
C ARG A 147 28.18 -62.15 -9.55
N HIS A 148 29.27 -62.94 -9.56
CA HIS A 148 29.94 -63.58 -10.71
C HIS A 148 30.76 -62.62 -11.62
N LEU A 149 32.05 -62.83 -11.86
CA LEU A 149 32.90 -64.03 -11.97
C LEU A 149 34.28 -63.82 -11.32
#